data_AF-A0A7V7KJB3-F1
#
_entry.id   AF-A0A7V7KJB3-F1
#
_cell.length_a   1.000
_cell.length_b   1.000
_cell.length_c   1.000
_cell.angle_alpha   90.00
_cell.angle_beta   90.00
_cell.angle_gamma   90.00
#
_symmetry.space_group_name_H-M   'P 1'
#
loop_
_entity.id
_entity.type
_entity.pdbx_description
1 polymer ?
#
loop_
_entity_poly.entity_id
_entity_poly.type
_entity_poly.pdbx_seq_one_letter_code
_entity_poly.pdbx_strand_id
1 'polypeptide(L)'
;MIPQAGRLQLDRERLKQHRKRLGLSQEALAEYCFDRRLCVSIASIKRAESGKAVLYRTARHLAEIYEVEVEALSAEAEEAAVVASDIEEMESARVLIQLHAVAADPSALASWVQHFGGSLEEGGTALFGLPRAYRSDAQRGLLCAATLVEQGVARGVYLHAGHFVRYN
;
A
#
# COMPACT_ATOMS: atom_id res chain seq x y z
N MET A 1 20.77 27.30 11.77
CA MET A 1 21.57 27.64 10.57
C MET A 1 20.67 27.37 9.37
N ILE A 2 20.16 28.40 8.69
CA ILE A 2 19.11 28.27 7.66
C ILE A 2 19.77 27.92 6.32
N PRO A 3 19.51 26.75 5.69
CA PRO A 3 20.15 26.43 4.41
C PRO A 3 19.50 27.24 3.27
N GLN A 4 20.33 28.03 2.60
CA GLN A 4 20.02 29.11 1.66
C GLN A 4 19.42 28.73 0.29
N ALA A 5 18.71 27.59 0.13
CA ALA A 5 18.20 27.21 -1.20
C ALA A 5 16.77 26.66 -1.25
N GLY A 6 16.03 26.59 -0.13
CA GLY A 6 14.68 26.00 -0.10
C GLY A 6 14.64 24.57 -0.64
N ARG A 7 15.76 23.85 -0.52
CA ARG A 7 15.95 22.48 -1.00
C ARG A 7 16.24 21.56 0.18
N LEU A 8 15.68 20.37 0.13
CA LEU A 8 15.79 19.34 1.15
C LEU A 8 16.37 18.06 0.53
N GLN A 9 17.34 17.46 1.20
CA GLN A 9 17.84 16.13 0.86
C GLN A 9 16.99 15.10 1.59
N LEU A 10 16.44 14.17 0.82
CA LEU A 10 15.54 13.14 1.32
C LEU A 10 16.27 11.80 1.39
N ASP A 11 15.86 10.95 2.32
CA ASP A 11 16.35 9.58 2.43
C ASP A 11 15.86 8.78 1.22
N ARG A 12 16.80 8.40 0.35
CA ARG A 12 16.51 7.68 -0.88
C ARG A 12 15.90 6.30 -0.65
N GLU A 13 16.27 5.62 0.43
CA GLU A 13 15.79 4.26 0.71
C GLU A 13 14.39 4.32 1.31
N ARG A 14 14.12 5.25 2.23
CA ARG A 14 12.75 5.52 2.71
C ARG A 14 11.81 5.91 1.57
N LEU A 15 12.23 6.79 0.67
CA LEU A 15 11.40 7.16 -0.49
C LEU A 15 11.03 5.94 -1.35
N LYS A 16 12.00 5.08 -1.65
CA LYS A 16 11.75 3.84 -2.39
C LYS A 16 10.84 2.88 -1.62
N GLN A 17 11.01 2.76 -0.31
CA GLN A 17 10.18 1.93 0.56
C GLN A 17 8.73 2.42 0.56
N HIS A 18 8.49 3.72 0.77
CA HIS A 18 7.15 4.31 0.71
C HIS A 18 6.51 4.12 -0.66
N ARG A 19 7.24 4.36 -1.74
CA ARG A 19 6.74 4.12 -3.10
C ARG A 19 6.38 2.66 -3.34
N LYS A 20 7.25 1.73 -2.93
CA LYS A 20 7.01 0.28 -3.05
C LYS A 20 5.83 -0.20 -2.20
N ARG A 21 5.62 0.37 -1.01
CA ARG A 21 4.44 0.11 -0.15
C ARG A 21 3.14 0.48 -0.86
N LEU A 22 3.16 1.52 -1.70
CA LEU A 22 2.03 1.89 -2.56
C LEU A 22 1.92 1.04 -3.83
N GLY A 23 2.88 0.15 -4.11
CA GLY A 23 2.90 -0.69 -5.31
C GLY A 23 3.22 0.07 -6.60
N LEU A 24 3.83 1.26 -6.51
CA LEU A 24 4.02 2.16 -7.65
C LEU A 24 5.44 2.07 -8.24
N SER A 25 5.55 2.13 -9.58
CA SER A 25 6.80 2.50 -10.26
C SER A 25 7.08 4.00 -10.10
N GLN A 26 8.25 4.48 -10.54
CA GLN A 26 8.54 5.93 -10.50
C GLN A 26 7.62 6.71 -11.45
N GLU A 27 7.36 6.11 -12.62
CA GLU A 27 6.42 6.59 -13.62
C GLU A 27 5.00 6.65 -13.05
N ALA A 28 4.51 5.55 -12.43
CA ALA A 28 3.18 5.50 -11.84
C ALA A 28 3.03 6.44 -10.63
N LEU A 29 4.10 6.68 -9.86
CA LEU A 29 4.08 7.69 -8.81
C LEU A 29 3.95 9.11 -9.38
N ALA A 30 4.59 9.40 -10.51
CA ALA A 30 4.47 10.70 -11.17
C ALA A 30 3.04 10.94 -11.66
N GLU A 31 2.42 9.94 -12.28
CA GLU A 31 1.01 9.96 -12.69
C GLU A 31 0.09 10.14 -11.47
N TYR A 32 0.33 9.38 -10.40
CA TYR A 32 -0.43 9.48 -9.15
C TYR A 32 -0.36 10.88 -8.51
N CYS A 33 0.81 11.53 -8.56
CA CYS A 33 0.96 12.91 -8.10
C CYS A 33 0.19 13.89 -9.01
N PHE A 34 0.27 13.68 -10.33
CA PHE A 34 -0.41 14.52 -11.32
C PHE A 34 -1.94 14.48 -11.17
N ASP A 35 -2.53 13.28 -11.00
CA ASP A 35 -3.97 13.10 -10.79
C ASP A 35 -4.48 13.84 -9.55
N ARG A 36 -3.64 13.94 -8.52
CA ARG A 36 -3.90 14.69 -7.28
C ARG A 36 -3.53 16.17 -7.36
N ARG A 37 -3.19 16.68 -8.55
CA ARG A 37 -2.74 18.08 -8.80
C ARG A 37 -1.50 18.48 -8.01
N LEU A 38 -0.70 17.50 -7.59
CA LEU A 38 0.60 17.72 -6.95
C LEU A 38 1.66 17.69 -8.05
N CYS A 39 2.19 18.86 -8.42
CA CYS A 39 3.15 19.02 -9.52
C CYS A 39 4.53 18.41 -9.20
N VAL A 40 4.62 17.08 -9.16
CA VAL A 40 5.84 16.31 -8.97
C VAL A 40 6.08 15.51 -10.25
N SER A 41 7.13 15.89 -11.00
CA SER A 41 7.47 15.20 -12.23
C SER A 41 8.31 13.95 -11.96
N ILE A 42 8.32 13.03 -12.92
CA ILE A 42 9.21 11.87 -12.91
C ILE A 42 10.70 12.24 -12.73
N ALA A 43 11.14 13.37 -13.29
CA ALA A 43 12.51 13.85 -13.12
C ALA A 43 12.81 14.30 -11.68
N SER A 44 11.80 14.84 -10.98
CA SER A 44 11.91 15.18 -9.56
C SER A 44 11.95 13.93 -8.68
N ILE A 45 11.17 12.91 -9.00
CA ILE A 45 11.19 11.60 -8.30
C ILE A 45 12.54 10.92 -8.49
N LYS A 46 13.02 10.79 -9.74
CA LYS A 46 14.34 10.20 -10.05
C LYS A 46 15.47 10.94 -9.34
N ARG A 47 15.39 12.27 -9.24
CA ARG A 47 16.34 13.08 -8.47
C ARG A 47 16.28 12.78 -6.97
N ALA A 48 15.09 12.71 -6.39
CA ALA A 48 14.91 12.41 -4.96
C ALA A 48 15.41 10.99 -4.62
N GLU A 49 15.01 9.98 -5.40
CA GLU A 49 15.40 8.57 -5.16
C GLU A 49 16.87 8.25 -5.52
N SER A 50 17.58 9.19 -6.16
CA SER A 50 19.04 9.14 -6.30
C SER A 50 19.77 9.85 -5.16
N GLY A 51 19.05 10.35 -4.15
CA GLY A 51 19.61 11.02 -2.97
C GLY A 51 20.02 12.47 -3.21
N LYS A 52 19.65 13.07 -4.34
CA LYS A 52 19.96 14.47 -4.65
C LYS A 52 18.89 15.39 -4.04
N ALA A 53 19.32 16.54 -3.51
CA ALA A 53 18.40 17.52 -2.93
C ALA A 53 17.33 17.99 -3.92
N VAL A 54 16.08 18.05 -3.49
CA VAL A 54 14.92 18.53 -4.24
C VAL A 54 14.33 19.78 -3.59
N LEU A 55 13.48 20.52 -4.28
CA LEU A 55 12.80 21.68 -3.68
C LEU A 55 11.90 21.24 -2.53
N TYR A 56 11.78 22.07 -1.50
CA TYR A 56 10.95 21.77 -0.33
C TYR A 56 9.48 21.52 -0.70
N ARG A 57 8.94 22.23 -1.71
CA ARG A 57 7.60 21.96 -2.26
C ARG A 57 7.44 20.52 -2.76
N THR A 58 8.48 19.97 -3.37
CA THR A 58 8.49 18.58 -3.85
C THR A 58 8.54 17.61 -2.68
N ALA A 59 9.35 17.91 -1.66
CA ALA A 59 9.37 17.12 -0.44
C ALA A 59 8.00 17.12 0.26
N ARG A 60 7.34 18.28 0.37
CA ARG A 60 5.99 18.42 0.92
C ARG A 60 4.95 17.60 0.17
N HIS A 61 4.97 17.65 -1.16
CA HIS A 61 4.05 16.85 -1.97
C HIS A 61 4.30 15.34 -1.83
N LEU A 62 5.57 14.91 -1.72
CA LEU A 62 5.90 13.52 -1.48
C LEU A 62 5.45 13.07 -0.08
N ALA A 63 5.65 13.90 0.94
CA ALA A 63 5.17 13.67 2.30
C ALA A 63 3.65 13.54 2.36
N GLU A 64 2.92 14.42 1.66
CA GLU A 64 1.47 14.37 1.52
C GLU A 64 0.98 13.07 0.84
N ILE A 65 1.71 12.59 -0.18
CA ILE A 65 1.39 11.33 -0.88
C ILE A 65 1.68 10.10 -0.01
N TYR A 66 2.71 10.17 0.82
CA TYR A 66 3.12 9.07 1.69
C TYR A 66 2.44 9.08 3.06
N GLU A 67 1.69 10.14 3.35
CA GLU A 67 0.97 10.37 4.61
C GLU A 67 1.94 10.38 5.81
N VAL A 68 3.04 11.11 5.66
CA VAL A 68 4.07 11.31 6.70
C VAL A 68 4.44 12.78 6.79
N GLU A 69 5.12 13.17 7.87
CA GLU A 69 5.72 14.49 7.99
C GLU A 69 6.94 14.64 7.07
N VAL A 70 7.23 15.86 6.62
CA VAL A 70 8.36 16.12 5.68
C VAL A 70 9.69 15.77 6.33
N GLU A 71 9.80 15.99 7.63
CA GLU A 71 10.95 15.73 8.49
C GLU A 71 11.25 14.23 8.53
N ALA A 72 10.23 13.36 8.51
CA ALA A 72 10.39 11.91 8.49
C ALA A 72 11.01 11.38 7.19
N LEU A 73 10.91 12.15 6.10
CA LEU A 73 11.55 11.84 4.83
C LEU A 73 12.96 12.42 4.70
N SER A 74 13.40 13.26 5.64
CA SER A 74 14.75 13.84 5.61
C SER A 74 15.81 12.77 5.89
N ALA A 75 16.99 12.94 5.30
CA ALA A 75 18.13 12.05 5.56
C ALA A 75 18.67 12.19 7.01
N GLU A 76 18.26 13.21 7.76
CA GLU A 76 18.70 13.48 9.14
C GLU A 76 17.85 12.73 10.18
N ALA A 77 16.70 12.15 9.79
CA ALA A 77 15.77 11.44 10.69
C ALA A 77 16.17 9.97 10.99
N GLU A 78 17.41 9.57 10.70
CA GLU A 78 17.90 8.20 10.90
C GLU A 78 18.12 7.85 12.38
N GLU A 79 18.52 8.81 13.22
CA GLU A 79 18.85 8.54 14.63
C GLU A 79 17.63 8.35 15.56
N ALA A 80 16.45 8.89 15.22
CA ALA A 80 15.27 8.84 16.09
C ALA A 80 14.39 7.59 15.89
N ALA A 81 14.42 6.96 14.71
CA ALA A 81 13.49 5.90 14.32
C ALA A 81 13.91 4.50 14.81
N VAL A 82 15.21 4.28 15.05
CA VAL A 82 15.77 2.98 15.46
C VAL A 82 15.29 2.56 16.86
N VAL A 83 14.90 3.51 17.71
CA VAL A 83 14.47 3.25 19.09
C VAL A 83 12.97 2.93 19.17
N ALA A 84 12.17 3.34 18.18
CA ALA A 84 10.73 3.11 18.14
C ALA A 84 10.35 1.79 17.45
N SER A 85 11.15 1.31 16.50
CA SER A 85 10.89 0.07 15.74
C SER A 85 10.89 -1.18 16.60
N ASP A 86 11.71 -1.22 17.66
CA ASP A 86 11.85 -2.40 18.53
C ASP A 86 10.63 -2.64 19.43
N ILE A 87 9.75 -1.64 19.60
CA ILE A 87 8.57 -1.71 20.47
C ILE A 87 7.30 -2.08 19.68
N GLU A 88 7.17 -1.65 18.41
CA GLU A 88 5.95 -1.87 17.60
C GLU A 88 5.84 -3.25 16.94
N GLU A 89 6.95 -3.98 16.78
CA GLU A 89 6.98 -5.26 16.05
C GLU A 89 6.23 -6.39 16.79
N MET A 90 5.94 -6.22 18.08
CA MET A 90 5.33 -7.25 18.93
C MET A 90 3.78 -7.21 19.00
N GLU A 91 3.11 -6.13 18.59
CA GLU A 91 1.67 -5.91 18.88
C GLU A 91 0.75 -5.61 17.67
N SER A 92 1.23 -5.69 16.43
CA SER A 92 0.37 -5.35 15.28
C SER A 92 -0.56 -6.49 14.87
N ALA A 93 -1.82 -6.39 15.27
CA ALA A 93 -2.93 -7.19 14.74
C ALA A 93 -2.94 -7.17 13.20
N ARG A 94 -2.91 -8.35 12.60
CA ARG A 94 -2.74 -8.59 11.17
C ARG A 94 -4.07 -8.42 10.45
N VAL A 95 -4.36 -7.20 9.98
CA VAL A 95 -5.61 -6.87 9.28
C VAL A 95 -5.61 -7.47 7.86
N LEU A 96 -6.68 -8.18 7.52
CA LEU A 96 -6.97 -8.78 6.22
C LEU A 96 -8.31 -8.32 5.67
N ILE A 97 -8.54 -8.59 4.38
CA ILE A 97 -9.87 -8.51 3.76
C ILE A 97 -10.39 -9.92 3.55
N GLN A 98 -11.56 -10.20 4.15
CA GLN A 98 -12.27 -11.46 4.03
C GLN A 98 -13.48 -11.28 3.11
N LEU A 99 -13.64 -12.20 2.17
CA LEU A 99 -14.76 -12.27 1.24
C LEU A 99 -15.47 -13.60 1.42
N HIS A 100 -16.75 -13.52 1.75
CA HIS A 100 -17.65 -14.66 1.82
C HIS A 100 -18.61 -14.63 0.65
N ALA A 101 -18.61 -15.69 -0.16
CA ALA A 101 -19.55 -15.87 -1.27
C ALA A 101 -20.71 -16.77 -0.84
N VAL A 102 -21.95 -16.33 -1.08
CA VAL A 102 -23.15 -17.12 -0.81
C VAL A 102 -23.54 -17.94 -2.04
N ALA A 103 -23.67 -19.25 -1.82
CA ALA A 103 -24.13 -20.24 -2.81
C ALA A 103 -23.27 -20.33 -4.09
N ALA A 104 -21.95 -20.39 -3.93
CA ALA A 104 -21.00 -20.54 -5.04
C ALA A 104 -20.57 -22.00 -5.25
N ASP A 105 -20.26 -22.37 -6.49
CA ASP A 105 -19.45 -23.56 -6.80
C ASP A 105 -18.01 -23.33 -6.29
N PRO A 106 -17.49 -24.14 -5.35
CA PRO A 106 -16.17 -23.93 -4.78
C PRO A 106 -15.03 -23.93 -5.81
N SER A 107 -15.16 -24.69 -6.90
CA SER A 107 -14.13 -24.81 -7.93
C SER A 107 -14.04 -23.54 -8.80
N ALA A 108 -15.20 -23.01 -9.20
CA ALA A 108 -15.30 -21.74 -9.91
C ALA A 108 -14.86 -20.57 -9.01
N LEU A 109 -15.25 -20.58 -7.74
CA LEU A 109 -14.84 -19.57 -6.75
C LEU A 109 -13.32 -19.53 -6.59
N ALA A 110 -12.66 -20.68 -6.45
CA ALA A 110 -11.21 -20.77 -6.29
C ALA A 110 -10.45 -20.15 -7.49
N SER A 111 -10.90 -20.42 -8.71
CA SER A 111 -10.30 -19.86 -9.93
C SER A 111 -10.34 -18.33 -9.94
N TRP A 112 -11.49 -17.74 -9.62
CA TRP A 112 -11.65 -16.29 -9.58
C TRP A 112 -10.84 -15.67 -8.44
N VAL A 113 -10.87 -16.26 -7.25
CA VAL A 113 -10.12 -15.76 -6.08
C VAL A 113 -8.61 -15.74 -6.38
N GLN A 114 -8.08 -16.81 -6.96
CA GLN A 114 -6.67 -16.87 -7.38
C GLN A 114 -6.35 -15.88 -8.49
N HIS A 115 -7.24 -15.70 -9.46
CA HIS A 115 -7.06 -14.71 -10.54
C HIS A 115 -6.86 -13.29 -10.00
N PHE A 116 -7.59 -12.92 -8.95
CA PHE A 116 -7.45 -11.63 -8.27
C PHE A 116 -6.35 -11.64 -7.18
N GLY A 117 -5.59 -12.73 -7.04
CA GLY A 117 -4.46 -12.85 -6.12
C GLY A 117 -4.85 -13.01 -4.65
N GLY A 118 -6.06 -13.51 -4.38
CA GLY A 118 -6.47 -13.98 -3.06
C GLY A 118 -6.23 -15.48 -2.87
N SER A 119 -6.39 -15.95 -1.64
CA SER A 119 -6.35 -17.38 -1.29
C SER A 119 -7.71 -17.82 -0.77
N LEU A 120 -8.12 -19.05 -1.06
CA LEU A 120 -9.36 -19.62 -0.54
C LEU A 120 -9.04 -20.53 0.66
N GLU A 121 -9.66 -20.26 1.81
CA GLU A 121 -9.57 -21.09 3.02
C GLU A 121 -10.56 -22.25 2.98
N GLU A 122 -10.34 -23.25 3.84
CA GLU A 122 -11.31 -24.30 4.11
C GLU A 122 -12.63 -23.67 4.62
N GLY A 123 -13.73 -23.97 3.93
CA GLY A 123 -15.05 -23.36 4.21
C GLY A 123 -15.47 -22.26 3.23
N GLY A 124 -14.66 -21.93 2.21
CA GLY A 124 -15.08 -21.06 1.10
C GLY A 124 -14.90 -19.56 1.36
N THR A 125 -14.12 -19.21 2.39
CA THR A 125 -13.74 -17.82 2.67
C THR A 125 -12.52 -17.45 1.83
N ALA A 126 -12.64 -16.40 1.02
CA ALA A 126 -11.52 -15.85 0.29
C ALA A 126 -10.80 -14.78 1.12
N LEU A 127 -9.48 -14.88 1.21
CA LEU A 127 -8.62 -13.95 1.93
C LEU A 127 -7.77 -13.16 0.95
N PHE A 128 -7.69 -11.85 1.17
CA PHE A 128 -6.82 -10.95 0.42
C PHE A 128 -5.86 -10.25 1.37
N GLY A 129 -4.59 -10.19 0.94
CA GLY A 129 -3.54 -9.50 1.66
C GLY A 129 -2.96 -10.28 2.83
N LEU A 130 -2.72 -11.59 2.72
CA LEU A 130 -1.94 -12.29 3.75
C LEU A 130 -0.46 -11.85 3.71
N PRO A 131 0.20 -11.63 4.88
CA PRO A 131 -0.34 -11.59 6.25
C PRO A 131 -0.91 -10.23 6.66
N ARG A 132 -0.81 -9.20 5.80
CA ARG A 132 -1.35 -7.84 6.02
C ARG A 132 -1.91 -7.26 4.72
N ALA A 133 -3.15 -6.80 4.74
CA ALA A 133 -3.80 -6.19 3.59
C ALA A 133 -3.35 -4.75 3.38
N TYR A 134 -3.03 -4.42 2.12
CA TYR A 134 -2.80 -3.08 1.61
C TYR A 134 -4.01 -2.62 0.78
N ARG A 135 -4.03 -1.35 0.35
CA ARG A 135 -5.14 -0.79 -0.45
C ARG A 135 -5.44 -1.62 -1.71
N SER A 136 -4.39 -2.13 -2.37
CA SER A 136 -4.54 -2.99 -3.55
C SER A 136 -5.24 -4.31 -3.22
N ASP A 137 -5.07 -4.87 -2.01
CA ASP A 137 -5.79 -6.07 -1.57
C ASP A 137 -7.28 -5.82 -1.38
N ALA A 138 -7.65 -4.69 -0.76
CA ALA A 138 -9.05 -4.28 -0.64
C ALA A 138 -9.70 -4.06 -2.00
N GLN A 139 -8.98 -3.41 -2.93
CA GLN A 139 -9.47 -3.22 -4.29
C GLN A 139 -9.60 -4.56 -5.03
N ARG A 140 -8.64 -5.48 -4.91
CA ARG A 140 -8.69 -6.81 -5.51
C ARG A 140 -9.83 -7.65 -4.94
N GLY A 141 -10.04 -7.60 -3.62
CA GLY A 141 -11.19 -8.24 -2.96
C GLY A 141 -12.52 -7.68 -3.47
N LEU A 142 -12.64 -6.36 -3.62
CA LEU A 142 -13.85 -5.73 -4.14
C LEU A 142 -14.11 -6.07 -5.62
N LEU A 143 -13.07 -6.07 -6.46
CA LEU A 143 -13.19 -6.45 -7.86
C LEU A 143 -13.56 -7.93 -8.00
N CYS A 144 -12.92 -8.80 -7.22
CA CYS A 144 -13.28 -10.21 -7.16
C CYS A 144 -14.76 -10.40 -6.77
N ALA A 145 -15.22 -9.71 -5.73
CA ALA A 145 -16.61 -9.75 -5.30
C ALA A 145 -17.59 -9.32 -6.40
N ALA A 146 -17.32 -8.20 -7.07
CA ALA A 146 -18.15 -7.71 -8.16
C ALA A 146 -18.22 -8.71 -9.32
N THR A 147 -17.06 -9.22 -9.76
CA THR A 147 -16.98 -10.18 -10.87
C THR A 147 -17.69 -11.50 -10.53
N LEU A 148 -17.58 -11.98 -9.29
CA LEU A 148 -18.28 -13.21 -8.87
C LEU A 148 -19.80 -13.07 -9.00
N VAL A 149 -20.36 -11.89 -8.69
CA VAL A 149 -21.79 -11.62 -8.84
C VAL A 149 -22.17 -11.45 -10.33
N GLU A 150 -21.39 -10.66 -11.08
CA GLU A 150 -21.64 -10.40 -12.51
C GLU A 150 -21.62 -11.67 -13.35
N GLN A 151 -20.71 -12.59 -13.05
CA GLN A 151 -20.57 -13.87 -13.76
C GLN A 151 -21.55 -14.94 -13.24
N GLY A 152 -22.41 -14.61 -12.28
CA GLY A 152 -23.38 -15.54 -11.68
C GLY A 152 -22.73 -16.66 -10.86
N VAL A 153 -21.45 -16.53 -10.52
CA VAL A 153 -20.70 -17.51 -9.70
C VAL A 153 -21.16 -17.45 -8.24
N ALA A 154 -21.52 -16.26 -7.75
CA ALA A 154 -22.09 -16.06 -6.42
C ALA A 154 -23.43 -15.32 -6.53
N ARG A 155 -24.42 -15.73 -5.73
CA ARG A 155 -25.70 -15.01 -5.63
C ARG A 155 -25.60 -13.73 -4.80
N GLY A 156 -24.60 -13.65 -3.96
CA GLY A 156 -24.29 -12.51 -3.11
C GLY A 156 -22.93 -12.69 -2.45
N VAL A 157 -22.31 -11.58 -2.07
CA VAL A 157 -20.97 -11.54 -1.49
C VAL A 157 -20.93 -10.55 -0.34
N TYR A 158 -20.23 -10.92 0.73
CA TYR A 158 -19.97 -10.05 1.88
C TYR A 158 -18.47 -9.85 2.02
N LEU A 159 -18.08 -8.58 2.09
CA LEU A 159 -16.70 -8.18 2.33
C LEU A 159 -16.59 -7.57 3.73
N HIS A 160 -15.63 -8.03 4.51
CA HIS A 160 -15.31 -7.40 5.79
C HIS A 160 -13.81 -7.39 6.05
N ALA A 161 -13.37 -6.40 6.83
CA ALA A 161 -12.05 -6.44 7.43
C ALA A 161 -12.05 -7.51 8.53
N GLY A 162 -11.00 -8.32 8.59
CA GLY A 162 -10.82 -9.36 9.60
C GLY A 162 -9.39 -9.38 10.13
N HIS A 163 -9.16 -10.17 11.18
CA HIS A 163 -7.82 -10.42 11.70
C HIS A 163 -7.37 -11.83 11.31
N PHE A 164 -6.12 -11.97 10.86
CA PHE A 164 -5.50 -13.28 10.72
C PHE A 164 -4.90 -13.74 12.04
N VAL A 165 -5.39 -14.86 12.57
CA VAL A 165 -4.73 -15.57 13.67
C VAL A 165 -4.23 -16.89 13.12
N ARG A 166 -2.92 -17.02 12.96
CA ARG A 166 -2.30 -18.30 12.59
C ARG A 166 -2.24 -19.14 13.86
N TYR A 167 -3.15 -20.12 14.00
CA TYR A 167 -2.99 -21.14 15.03
C TYR A 167 -1.83 -22.06 14.59
N ASN A 168 -0.80 -22.16 15.44
CA ASN A 168 0.26 -23.16 15.32
C ASN A 168 -0.24 -24.53 15.76
#